data_AF-A0A3D5I761-F1
#
_entry.id   AF-A0A3D5I761-F1
#
_cell.length_a   1.000
_cell.length_b   1.000
_cell.length_c   1.000
_cell.angle_alpha   90.00
_cell.angle_beta   90.00
_cell.angle_gamma   90.00
#
_symmetry.space_group_name_H-M   'P 1'
#
loop_
_entity.id
_entity.type
_entity.pdbx_description
1 polymer ?
#
loop_
_entity_poly.entity_id
_entity_poly.type
_entity_poly.pdbx_seq_one_letter_code
_entity_poly.pdbx_strand_id
1 'polypeptide(L)' 'QIVDRVIADVRANPDQDQQNLADMDGIRVTGDEGWWLIRASNTGAQLVARAEGRNEASRDMLKQRIRQRLAGAGLEWQG' A
#
# COMPACT_ATOMS: atom_id res chain seq x y z
N GLN A 1 13.65 -5.45 -3.48
CA GLN A 1 13.08 -5.63 -2.13
C GLN A 1 11.55 -5.76 -2.22
N ILE A 2 10.82 -6.15 -1.17
CA ILE A 2 9.34 -6.31 -1.23
C ILE A 2 8.65 -5.02 -1.67
N VAL A 3 9.09 -3.87 -1.13
CA VAL A 3 8.55 -2.55 -1.50
C VAL A 3 8.71 -2.27 -3.00
N ASP A 4 9.87 -2.56 -3.60
CA ASP A 4 10.08 -2.36 -5.04
C ASP A 4 9.12 -3.19 -5.91
N ARG A 5 8.80 -4.41 -5.48
CA ARG A 5 7.83 -5.26 -6.18
C ARG A 5 6.43 -4.67 -6.10
N VAL A 6 6.05 -4.12 -4.94
CA VAL A 6 4.78 -3.40 -4.79
C VAL A 6 4.76 -2.14 -5.67
N ILE A 7 5.85 -1.37 -5.73
CA ILE A 7 5.95 -0.19 -6.60
C ILE A 7 5.76 -0.58 -8.06
N ALA A 8 6.43 -1.64 -8.52
CA ALA A 8 6.29 -2.14 -9.87
C ALA A 8 4.85 -2.59 -10.17
N ASP A 9 4.22 -3.33 -9.25
CA ASP A 9 2.85 -3.81 -9.40
C ASP A 9 1.83 -2.66 -9.44
N VAL A 10 1.93 -1.64 -8.58
CA VAL A 10 1.01 -0.49 -8.61
C VAL A 10 1.18 0.33 -9.89
N ARG A 11 2.39 0.45 -10.41
CA ARG A 11 2.63 1.14 -11.69
C ARG A 11 2.04 0.38 -12.88
N ALA A 12 2.12 -0.96 -12.85
CA ALA A 12 1.55 -1.81 -13.90
C ALA A 12 0.02 -1.92 -13.80
N ASN A 13 -0.49 -1.94 -12.56
CA ASN A 13 -1.88 -2.21 -12.23
C ASN A 13 -2.36 -1.16 -11.22
N PRO A 14 -2.65 0.10 -11.64
CA PRO A 14 -3.08 1.15 -10.72
C PRO A 14 -4.42 0.82 -10.07
N ASP A 15 -4.64 1.34 -8.86
CA ASP A 15 -5.98 1.28 -8.24
C ASP A 15 -6.98 2.09 -9.10
N GLN A 16 -8.23 1.64 -9.17
CA GLN A 16 -9.26 2.27 -10.02
C GLN A 16 -9.48 3.77 -9.72
N ASP A 17 -9.37 4.15 -8.44
CA ASP A 17 -9.51 5.54 -7.96
C ASP A 17 -8.16 6.22 -7.72
N GLN A 18 -7.05 5.68 -8.23
CA GLN A 18 -5.72 6.25 -8.01
C GLN A 18 -5.59 7.63 -8.66
N GLN A 19 -5.34 8.64 -7.83
CA GLN A 19 -5.10 10.02 -8.27
C GLN A 19 -3.64 10.41 -8.18
N ASN A 20 -2.92 9.87 -7.20
CA ASN A 20 -1.50 10.18 -7.00
C ASN A 20 -0.72 8.98 -6.47
N LEU A 21 0.55 8.93 -6.85
CA LEU A 21 1.52 7.92 -6.45
C LEU A 21 2.83 8.62 -6.05
N ALA A 22 3.31 8.36 -4.84
CA ALA A 22 4.61 8.85 -4.36
C ALA A 22 5.46 7.69 -3.83
N ASP A 23 6.69 7.56 -4.31
CA ASP A 23 7.56 6.40 -4.05
C ASP A 23 8.94 6.74 -3.46
N MET A 24 9.10 7.97 -2.94
CA MET A 24 10.38 8.43 -2.37
C MET A 24 10.74 7.73 -1.05
N ASP A 25 9.75 7.30 -0.26
CA ASP A 25 9.94 6.71 1.06
C ASP A 25 8.90 5.61 1.32
N GLY A 26 9.13 4.47 0.66
CA GLY A 26 8.11 3.45 0.47
C GLY A 26 7.22 3.79 -0.73
N ILE A 27 5.95 3.40 -0.67
CA ILE A 27 4.94 3.71 -1.68
C ILE A 27 3.68 4.22 -1.00
N ARG A 28 3.25 5.43 -1.37
CA ARG A 28 1.98 6.03 -1.00
C ARG A 28 1.09 6.15 -2.23
N VAL A 29 -0.11 5.59 -2.14
CA VAL A 29 -1.17 5.74 -3.13
C VAL A 29 -2.28 6.57 -2.52
N THR A 30 -2.74 7.59 -3.23
CA THR A 30 -3.85 8.45 -2.83
C THR A 30 -4.93 8.39 -3.89
N GLY A 31 -6.18 8.24 -3.46
CA GLY A 31 -7.35 8.17 -4.31
C GLY A 31 -8.56 8.85 -3.67
N ASP A 32 -9.72 8.70 -4.30
CA ASP A 32 -10.96 9.31 -3.81
C ASP A 32 -11.35 8.80 -2.43
N GLU A 33 -11.11 7.53 -2.11
CA GLU A 33 -11.57 6.97 -0.84
C GLU A 33 -10.60 7.20 0.33
N GLY A 34 -9.43 7.77 0.06
CA GLY A 34 -8.39 8.04 1.05
C GLY A 34 -6.99 7.70 0.54
N TRP A 35 -6.13 7.19 1.41
CA TRP A 35 -4.76 6.84 1.04
C TRP A 35 -4.24 5.62 1.80
N TRP A 36 -3.26 4.96 1.19
CA TRP A 36 -2.50 3.90 1.82
C TRP A 36 -0.99 4.07 1.60
N LEU A 37 -0.19 3.53 2.52
CA LEU A 37 1.28 3.61 2.53
C LEU A 37 1.86 2.24 2.89
N ILE A 38 2.92 1.83 2.19
CA ILE A 38 3.81 0.72 2.59
C ILE A 38 5.26 1.19 2.51
N ARG A 39 6.02 1.07 3.59
CA ARG A 39 7.45 1.43 3.63
C ARG A 39 8.28 0.40 4.40
N ALA A 40 9.58 0.41 4.17
CA ALA A 40 10.52 -0.23 5.09
C ALA A 40 10.55 0.54 6.43
N SER A 41 10.69 -0.19 7.53
CA SER A 41 10.94 0.39 8.84
C SER A 41 12.37 0.97 8.90
N ASN A 42 12.52 2.11 9.56
CA ASN A 42 13.83 2.76 9.73
C ASN A 42 14.70 2.07 10.77
N THR A 43 14.08 1.31 11.69
CA THR A 43 14.75 0.78 12.89
C THR A 43 14.85 -0.74 12.92
N GLY A 44 14.33 -1.45 11.91
CA GLY A 44 14.38 -2.91 11.89
C GLY A 44 13.93 -3.53 10.56
N ALA A 45 14.07 -4.85 10.45
CA ALA A 45 13.70 -5.63 9.26
C ALA A 45 12.19 -5.91 9.19
N GLN A 46 11.39 -4.85 9.24
CA GLN A 46 9.93 -4.91 9.21
C GLN A 46 9.40 -3.95 8.14
N LEU A 47 8.21 -4.25 7.62
CA LEU A 47 7.45 -3.28 6.84
C LEU A 47 6.43 -2.58 7.72
N VAL A 48 6.20 -1.30 7.44
CA VAL A 48 5.13 -0.52 8.03
C VAL A 48 4.08 -0.27 6.96
N ALA A 49 2.83 -0.60 7.27
CA ALA A 49 1.69 -0.30 6.42
C ALA A 49 0.70 0.61 7.15
N ARG A 50 0.10 1.58 6.44
CA ARG A 50 -0.94 2.47 6.95
C ARG A 50 -2.05 2.64 5.92
N ALA A 51 -3.28 2.73 6.40
CA ALA A 51 -4.47 3.00 5.60
C ALA A 51 -5.33 4.03 6.33
N GLU A 52 -5.75 5.06 5.61
CA GLU A 52 -6.64 6.10 6.13
C GLU A 52 -7.72 6.37 5.09
N GLY A 53 -8.95 6.06 5.45
CA GLY A 53 -10.12 6.25 4.59
C GLY A 53 -11.02 7.36 5.11
N ARG A 54 -11.86 7.92 4.23
CA ARG A 54 -12.85 8.95 4.59
C ARG A 54 -13.92 8.44 5.57
N ASN A 55 -14.13 7.14 5.62
CA ASN A 55 -14.97 6.43 6.58
C ASN A 55 -14.39 5.02 6.84
N GLU A 56 -15.06 4.25 7.71
CA GLU A 56 -14.62 2.90 8.07
C GLU A 56 -14.59 1.92 6.88
N ALA A 57 -15.60 1.96 6.01
CA ALA A 57 -15.67 1.11 4.82
C ALA A 57 -14.52 1.41 3.85
N SER A 58 -14.23 2.70 3.61
CA SER A 58 -13.09 3.14 2.80
C SER A 58 -11.76 2.69 3.43
N ARG A 59 -11.60 2.81 4.75
CA ARG A 59 -10.40 2.34 5.47
C ARG A 59 -10.19 0.84 5.30
N ASP A 60 -11.26 0.04 5.43
CA ASP A 60 -11.17 -1.41 5.32
C ASP A 60 -10.91 -1.87 3.89
N MET A 61 -11.49 -1.19 2.90
CA MET A 61 -11.12 -1.36 1.48
C MET A 61 -9.62 -1.08 1.27
N LEU A 62 -9.09 0.03 1.78
CA LEU A 62 -7.67 0.38 1.63
C LEU A 62 -6.75 -0.64 2.32
N LYS A 63 -7.13 -1.15 3.51
CA LYS A 63 -6.42 -2.27 4.16
C LYS A 63 -6.41 -3.53 3.29
N GLN A 64 -7.52 -3.82 2.60
CA GLN A 64 -7.60 -4.97 1.70
C GLN A 64 -6.67 -4.81 0.49
N ARG A 65 -6.59 -3.61 -0.08
CA ARG A 65 -5.64 -3.32 -1.17
C ARG A 65 -4.19 -3.55 -0.73
N ILE A 66 -3.81 -3.03 0.44
CA ILE A 66 -2.47 -3.29 1.01
C ILE A 66 -2.18 -4.80 1.06
N ARG A 67 -3.11 -5.62 1.55
CA ARG A 67 -2.92 -7.08 1.63
C ARG A 67 -2.74 -7.71 0.25
N GLN A 68 -3.55 -7.31 -0.73
CA GLN A 68 -3.43 -7.81 -2.10
C GLN A 68 -2.06 -7.47 -2.70
N ARG A 69 -1.60 -6.23 -2.52
CA ARG A 69 -0.28 -5.79 -3.01
C ARG A 69 0.86 -6.54 -2.33
N LEU A 70 0.80 -6.74 -1.01
CA LEU A 70 1.79 -7.51 -0.27
C LEU A 70 1.82 -8.98 -0.71
N ALA A 71 0.64 -9.61 -0.85
CA ALA A 71 0.54 -10.99 -1.32
C ALA A 71 1.10 -11.13 -2.75
N GLY A 72 0.77 -10.22 -3.66
CA GLY A 72 1.32 -10.17 -5.02
C GLY A 72 2.84 -9.97 -5.05
N ALA A 73 3.40 -9.29 -4.05
CA ALA A 73 4.86 -9.13 -3.88
C ALA A 73 5.54 -10.35 -3.22
N GLY A 74 4.77 -11.34 -2.76
CA GLY A 74 5.23 -12.55 -2.09
C GLY A 74 5.36 -12.43 -0.57
N LEU A 75 4.63 -11.51 0.06
CA LEU A 75 4.58 -11.37 1.52
C LEU A 75 3.15 -11.60 2.03
N GLU A 76 2.95 -12.67 2.79
CA GLU A 76 1.69 -12.92 3.48
C GLU A 76 1.66 -12.19 4.82
N TRP A 77 0.60 -11.41 5.05
CA TRP A 77 0.35 -10.75 6.33
C TRP A 77 -0.47 -11.64 7.25
N GLN A 78 0.03 -11.90 8.47
CA GLN A 78 -0.62 -12.82 9.42
C GLN A 78 -1.51 -12.13 10.48
N GLY A 79 -1.72 -10.82 10.39
CA GLY A 79 -2.50 -10.06 11.38
C GLY A 79 -1.62 -9.47 12.46
#